data_AF-A0ABD6AXR4-F1
#
_entry.id   AF-A0ABD6AXR4-F1
#
_cell.length_a   1.000
_cell.length_b   1.000
_cell.length_c   1.000
_cell.angle_alpha   90.00
_cell.angle_beta   90.00
_cell.angle_gamma   90.00
#
_symmetry.space_group_name_H-M   'P 1'
#
loop_
_entity.id
_entity.type
_entity.pdbx_description
1 polymer ?
#
loop_
_entity_poly.entity_id
_entity_poly.type
_entity_poly.pdbx_seq_one_letter_code
_entity_poly.pdbx_strand_id
1 'polypeptide(L)' 'MTDADESTRLTPEQRLGPTEPALITAGIVTIHDLETLRACVAYENQHQQRSPVLRRLGKRAAVIREE' A
#
# COMPACT_ATOMS: atom_id res chain seq x y z
N MET A 1 1.91 16.69 -22.63
CA MET A 1 2.20 17.48 -21.42
C MET A 1 1.34 16.96 -20.27
N THR A 2 1.72 15.82 -19.65
CA THR A 2 1.40 15.52 -18.24
C THR A 2 2.31 14.39 -17.75
N ASP A 3 3.61 14.67 -17.65
CA ASP A 3 4.61 13.82 -16.96
C ASP A 3 4.67 14.15 -15.46
N ALA A 4 3.53 14.54 -14.87
CA ALA A 4 3.42 15.00 -13.49
C ALA A 4 2.72 14.01 -12.54
N ASP A 5 2.20 12.88 -13.04
CA ASP A 5 1.36 11.98 -12.24
C ASP A 5 2.15 10.92 -11.44
N GLU A 6 3.33 10.51 -11.93
CA GLU A 6 4.15 9.48 -11.27
C GLU A 6 4.78 9.97 -9.95
N SER A 7 4.98 11.28 -9.78
CA SER A 7 5.53 11.87 -8.56
C SER A 7 4.53 11.92 -7.40
N THR A 8 3.24 11.68 -7.66
CA THR A 8 2.18 11.72 -6.63
C THR A 8 1.85 10.32 -6.09
N ARG A 9 2.24 9.25 -6.82
CA ARG A 9 2.08 7.88 -6.34
C ARG A 9 3.19 7.56 -5.35
N LEU A 10 2.80 7.44 -4.09
CA LEU A 10 3.69 6.90 -3.05
C LEU A 10 4.26 5.54 -3.49
N THR A 11 5.51 5.25 -3.15
CA THR A 11 6.08 3.91 -3.33
C THR A 11 5.62 2.95 -2.23
N PRO A 12 5.75 1.61 -2.39
CA PRO A 12 5.51 0.65 -1.32
C PRO A 12 6.28 0.96 -0.04
N GLU A 13 7.55 1.38 -0.18
CA GLU A 13 8.39 1.77 0.94
C GLU A 13 7.86 3.03 1.65
N GLN A 14 7.42 4.04 0.91
CA GLN A 14 6.84 5.24 1.54
C GLN A 14 5.54 4.94 2.28
N ARG A 15 4.75 3.95 1.84
CA ARG A 15 3.51 3.53 2.52
C ARG A 15 3.76 2.64 3.74
N LEU A 16 4.71 1.72 3.64
CA LEU A 16 4.86 0.62 4.59
C LEU A 16 6.16 0.68 5.40
N GLY A 17 7.15 1.45 4.98
CA GLY A 17 8.42 1.67 5.68
C GLY A 17 8.29 2.24 7.10
N PRO A 18 7.32 3.12 7.40
CA PRO A 18 7.09 3.58 8.76
C PRO A 18 6.80 2.41 9.72
N THR A 19 7.23 2.55 10.97
CA THR A 19 6.88 1.65 12.08
C THR A 19 5.59 2.09 12.79
N GLU A 20 5.23 3.38 12.66
CA GLU A 20 4.04 3.97 13.25
C GLU A 20 2.75 3.39 12.64
N PRO A 21 1.90 2.71 13.44
CA PRO A 21 0.70 2.04 12.91
C PRO A 21 -0.28 2.98 12.21
N ALA A 22 -0.35 4.24 12.62
CA ALA A 22 -1.21 5.25 12.01
C ALA A 22 -0.75 5.61 10.59
N LEU A 23 0.55 5.81 10.38
CA LEU A 23 1.12 6.13 9.08
C LEU A 23 0.99 4.98 8.09
N ILE A 24 1.21 3.74 8.56
CA ILE A 24 0.98 2.54 7.73
C ILE A 24 -0.49 2.47 7.31
N THR A 25 -1.42 2.74 8.24
CA THR A 25 -2.86 2.72 7.93
C THR A 25 -3.21 3.76 6.87
N ALA A 26 -2.73 4.99 7.04
CA ALA A 26 -2.93 6.06 6.08
C ALA A 26 -2.35 5.69 4.70
N GLY A 27 -1.14 5.13 4.67
CA GLY A 27 -0.51 4.64 3.44
C GLY A 27 -1.33 3.54 2.74
N ILE A 28 -1.94 2.62 3.48
CA ILE A 28 -2.80 1.57 2.88
C ILE A 28 -4.11 2.15 2.34
N VAL A 29 -4.73 3.11 3.03
CA VAL A 29 -6.02 3.71 2.62
C VAL A 29 -5.89 4.49 1.31
N THR A 30 -4.74 5.10 1.04
CA THR A 30 -4.47 5.84 -0.22
C THR A 30 -4.16 4.93 -1.42
N ILE A 31 -4.19 3.60 -1.25
CA ILE A 31 -4.09 2.66 -2.37
C ILE A 31 -5.48 2.54 -3.02
N HIS A 32 -5.59 2.86 -4.29
CA HIS A 32 -6.86 2.85 -5.04
C HIS A 32 -6.90 1.82 -6.17
N ASP A 33 -5.80 1.11 -6.40
CA ASP A 33 -5.67 0.14 -7.48
C ASP A 33 -4.98 -1.15 -7.00
N LEU A 34 -5.29 -2.26 -7.67
CA LEU A 34 -4.79 -3.58 -7.29
C LEU A 34 -3.30 -3.77 -7.64
N GLU A 35 -2.75 -3.00 -8.58
CA GLU A 35 -1.35 -3.10 -8.99
C GLU A 35 -0.44 -2.57 -7.87
N THR A 36 -0.71 -1.36 -7.41
CA THR A 36 -0.07 -0.74 -6.25
C THR A 36 -0.21 -1.60 -5.00
N LEU A 37 -1.39 -2.21 -4.79
CA LEU A 37 -1.63 -3.09 -3.65
C LEU A 37 -0.74 -4.34 -3.72
N ARG A 38 -0.61 -4.96 -4.90
CA ARG A 38 0.29 -6.10 -5.11
C ARG A 38 1.75 -5.72 -4.87
N ALA A 39 2.19 -4.55 -5.32
CA ALA A 39 3.53 -4.05 -5.04
C ALA A 39 3.77 -3.87 -3.53
N CYS A 40 2.79 -3.35 -2.80
CA CYS A 40 2.82 -3.23 -1.34
C CYS A 40 2.91 -4.60 -0.64
N VAL A 41 2.15 -5.59 -1.11
CA VAL A 41 2.24 -6.97 -0.59
C VAL A 41 3.61 -7.59 -0.85
N ALA A 42 4.16 -7.42 -2.05
CA ALA A 42 5.50 -7.91 -2.39
C ALA A 42 6.58 -7.27 -1.53
N TYR A 43 6.52 -5.95 -1.34
CA TYR A 43 7.41 -5.21 -0.45
C TYR A 43 7.35 -5.75 0.98
N GLU A 44 6.15 -5.86 1.56
CA GLU A 44 5.99 -6.37 2.93
C GLU A 44 6.52 -7.80 3.08
N ASN A 45 6.27 -8.66 2.08
CA ASN A 45 6.74 -10.04 2.06
C ASN A 45 8.27 -10.19 1.96
N GLN A 46 8.97 -9.21 1.39
CA GLN A 46 10.43 -9.22 1.26
C GLN A 46 11.15 -8.58 2.46
N HIS A 47 10.47 -7.74 3.25
CA HIS A 47 11.09 -6.96 4.31
C HIS A 47 10.75 -7.49 5.69
N GLN A 48 9.61 -7.08 6.25
CA GLN A 48 9.28 -7.32 7.66
C GLN A 48 8.22 -8.42 7.86
N GLN A 49 7.54 -8.83 6.79
CA GLN A 49 6.51 -9.88 6.79
C GLN A 49 5.46 -9.71 7.90
N ARG A 50 5.06 -8.46 8.18
CA ARG A 50 4.15 -8.17 9.30
C ARG A 50 2.74 -8.66 8.97
N SER A 51 2.33 -9.76 9.61
CA SER A 51 0.98 -10.32 9.46
C SER A 51 -0.16 -9.30 9.64
N PRO A 52 -0.09 -8.34 10.58
CA PRO A 52 -1.13 -7.31 10.71
C PRO A 52 -1.24 -6.39 9.48
N VAL A 53 -0.12 -6.09 8.82
CA VAL A 53 -0.07 -5.23 7.62
C VAL A 53 -0.63 -5.97 6.42
N LEU A 54 -0.20 -7.22 6.20
CA LEU A 54 -0.72 -8.09 5.14
C LEU A 54 -2.24 -8.29 5.24
N ARG A 55 -2.76 -8.47 6.47
CA ARG A 55 -4.21 -8.56 6.69
C ARG A 55 -4.95 -7.27 6.28
N ARG A 56 -4.37 -6.10 6.56
CA ARG A 56 -4.96 -4.81 6.16
C ARG A 56 -4.91 -4.60 4.65
N LEU A 57 -3.81 -4.97 4.00
CA LEU A 57 -3.72 -4.98 2.53
C LEU A 57 -4.79 -5.90 1.92
N GLY A 58 -5.00 -7.09 2.48
CA GLY A 58 -6.07 -7.99 2.05
C GLY A 58 -7.47 -7.37 2.17
N LYS A 59 -7.76 -6.67 3.27
CA LYS A 59 -9.02 -5.93 3.43
C LYS A 59 -9.17 -4.81 2.40
N ARG A 60 -8.11 -4.04 2.16
CA ARG A 60 -8.15 -2.98 1.15
C ARG A 60 -8.38 -3.54 -0.25
N ALA A 61 -7.81 -4.70 -0.56
CA ALA A 61 -8.03 -5.39 -1.83
C ALA A 61 -9.48 -5.84 -2.02
N ALA A 62 -10.17 -6.23 -0.95
CA ALA A 62 -11.60 -6.54 -1.01
C ALA A 62 -12.42 -5.29 -1.35
N VAL A 63 -12.15 -4.17 -0.66
CA VAL A 63 -12.82 -2.89 -0.93
C VAL A 63 -12.64 -2.45 -2.38
N ILE A 64 -11.41 -2.46 -2.90
CA ILE A 64 -11.12 -2.06 -4.30
C ILE A 64 -11.86 -2.93 -5.32
N ARG A 65 -12.20 -4.19 -4.99
CA ARG A 65 -12.96 -5.09 -5.88
C ARG A 65 -14.47 -4.87 -5.80
N GLU A 66 -14.93 -4.27 -4.72
CA GLU A 66 -16.35 -3.95 -4.48
C GLU A 66 -16.73 -2.55 -4.97
N GLU A 67 -15.73 -1.66 -5.16
CA GLU A 67 -15.84 -0.35 -5.83
C GLU A 67 -15.93 -0.48 -7.36
#